data_AF-A0A261SZZ2-F1
#
_entry.id   AF-A0A261SZZ2-F1
#
_cell.length_a   1.000
_cell.length_b   1.000
_cell.length_c   1.000
_cell.angle_alpha   90.00
_cell.angle_beta   90.00
_cell.angle_gamma   90.00
#
_symmetry.space_group_name_H-M   'P 1'
#
loop_
_entity.id
_entity.type
_entity.pdbx_description
1 polymer ?
#
loop_
_entity_poly.entity_id
_entity_poly.type
_entity_poly.pdbx_seq_one_letter_code
_entity_poly.pdbx_strand_id
1 'polypeptide(L)'
;MPLGIVTALLVVVAVWAVSLPFARLQINNGTQLLLHWAGCLAALAFVYAMRFQLGVWAHSAVAVAMWSRLYADLDLLRASDLAPRGAAVYADYLGAWNLTPLFLMAAATSLTFVALVALALSMYRRVGQGAVS
;
A
#
# COMPACT_ATOMS: atom_id res chain seq x y z
N MET A 1 6.84 -3.09 -22.11
CA MET A 1 5.71 -3.04 -21.15
C MET A 1 5.26 -4.38 -20.53
N PRO A 2 5.68 -5.60 -20.96
CA PRO A 2 5.27 -6.82 -20.23
C PRO A 2 6.01 -7.02 -18.89
N LEU A 3 7.29 -6.60 -18.80
CA LEU A 3 8.08 -6.74 -17.58
C LEU A 3 7.46 -6.01 -16.38
N GLY A 4 6.92 -4.80 -16.57
CA GLY A 4 6.30 -4.01 -15.50
C GLY A 4 5.02 -4.64 -14.95
N ILE A 5 4.20 -5.25 -15.81
CA ILE A 5 2.99 -5.97 -15.40
C ILE A 5 3.37 -7.22 -14.59
N VAL A 6 4.39 -7.97 -15.06
CA VAL A 6 4.89 -9.14 -14.33
C VAL A 6 5.45 -8.74 -12.97
N THR A 7 6.21 -7.64 -12.88
CA THR A 7 6.71 -7.13 -11.60
C THR A 7 5.58 -6.71 -10.67
N ALA A 8 4.57 -5.99 -11.17
CA ALA A 8 3.40 -5.61 -10.38
C ALA A 8 2.65 -6.85 -9.87
N LEU A 9 2.41 -7.84 -10.72
CA LEU A 9 1.76 -9.10 -10.35
C LEU A 9 2.57 -9.88 -9.31
N LEU A 10 3.90 -9.98 -9.47
CA LEU A 10 4.76 -10.64 -8.50
C LEU A 10 4.77 -9.93 -7.16
N VAL A 11 4.76 -8.59 -7.14
CA VAL A 11 4.65 -7.81 -5.91
C VAL A 11 3.30 -8.01 -5.25
N VAL A 12 2.19 -7.93 -6.01
CA VAL A 12 0.85 -8.22 -5.48
C VAL A 12 0.79 -9.64 -4.91
N VAL A 13 1.25 -10.65 -5.66
CA VAL A 13 1.22 -12.05 -5.22
C VAL A 13 2.12 -12.28 -4.00
N ALA A 14 3.33 -11.69 -3.96
CA ALA A 14 4.23 -11.82 -2.81
C ALA A 14 3.64 -11.17 -1.56
N VAL A 15 3.12 -9.94 -1.69
CA VAL A 15 2.47 -9.23 -0.57
C VAL A 15 1.20 -9.95 -0.13
N TRP A 16 0.41 -10.47 -1.06
CA TRP A 16 -0.82 -11.21 -0.78
C TRP A 16 -0.54 -12.55 -0.11
N ALA A 17 0.44 -13.32 -0.60
CA ALA A 17 0.84 -14.60 -0.04
C ALA A 17 1.31 -14.48 1.42
N VAL A 18 2.01 -13.39 1.74
CA VAL A 18 2.44 -13.07 3.11
C VAL A 18 1.29 -12.54 3.98
N SER A 19 0.20 -12.08 3.35
CA SER A 19 -1.01 -11.58 4.01
C SER A 19 -2.14 -12.63 4.14
N LEU A 20 -1.96 -13.86 3.64
CA LEU A 20 -2.98 -14.91 3.68
C LEU A 20 -3.23 -15.43 5.10
N PRO A 21 -4.50 -15.78 5.44
CA PRO A 21 -4.90 -16.19 6.79
C PRO A 21 -4.29 -17.51 7.29
N PHE A 22 -3.74 -18.34 6.40
CA PHE A 22 -3.08 -19.61 6.74
C PHE A 22 -1.57 -19.45 6.96
N ALA A 23 -0.97 -18.43 6.36
CA ALA A 23 0.37 -17.96 6.66
C ALA A 23 0.26 -16.85 7.72
N ARG A 24 -0.25 -17.18 8.91
CA ARG A 24 -0.20 -16.23 10.03
C ARG A 24 1.27 -15.97 10.38
N LEU A 25 1.91 -15.00 9.73
CA LEU A 25 2.59 -13.98 10.53
C LEU A 25 1.57 -13.64 11.60
N GLN A 26 1.84 -13.99 12.86
CA GLN A 26 0.88 -13.82 13.92
C GLN A 26 0.54 -12.33 14.05
N ILE A 27 -0.53 -11.92 13.37
CA ILE A 27 -1.22 -10.63 13.42
C ILE A 27 -1.92 -10.53 14.79
N ASN A 28 -1.16 -10.73 15.86
CA ASN A 28 -1.53 -10.30 17.21
C ASN A 28 -0.81 -9.01 17.57
N ASN A 29 0.13 -8.54 16.72
CA ASN A 29 0.92 -7.35 17.02
C ASN A 29 1.02 -6.45 15.79
N GLY A 30 0.22 -5.38 15.80
CA GLY A 30 0.17 -4.35 14.76
C GLY A 30 1.49 -3.82 14.27
N THR A 31 2.45 -3.71 15.19
CA THR A 31 3.79 -3.23 14.92
C THR A 31 4.50 -4.08 13.87
N GLN A 32 4.32 -5.41 13.86
CA GLN A 32 4.95 -6.28 12.86
C GLN A 32 4.39 -6.03 11.46
N LEU A 33 3.08 -5.81 11.36
CA LEU A 33 2.43 -5.50 10.10
C LEU A 33 2.89 -4.13 9.56
N LEU A 34 2.98 -3.12 10.44
CA LEU A 34 3.51 -1.81 10.06
C LEU A 34 4.98 -1.87 9.63
N LEU A 35 5.82 -2.64 10.33
CA LEU A 35 7.21 -2.86 9.95
C LEU A 35 7.35 -3.56 8.60
N HIS A 36 6.50 -4.55 8.32
CA HIS A 36 6.48 -5.23 7.02
C HIS A 36 6.18 -4.24 5.90
N TRP A 37 5.11 -3.46 6.05
CA TRP A 37 4.75 -2.44 5.07
C TRP A 37 5.80 -1.35 4.93
N ALA A 38 6.42 -0.92 6.03
CA ALA A 38 7.54 0.02 5.98
C ALA A 38 8.74 -0.57 5.22
N GLY A 39 9.02 -1.86 5.40
CA GLY A 39 10.01 -2.60 4.62
C GLY A 39 9.69 -2.64 3.13
N CYS A 40 8.42 -2.87 2.75
CA CYS A 40 7.97 -2.78 1.36
C CYS A 40 8.19 -1.38 0.77
N LEU A 41 7.87 -0.32 1.53
CA LEU A 41 8.10 1.05 1.10
C LEU A 41 9.59 1.39 0.95
N ALA A 42 10.44 0.87 1.84
CA ALA A 42 11.90 1.03 1.73
C ALA A 42 12.44 0.32 0.49
N ALA A 43 11.97 -0.91 0.20
CA ALA A 43 12.33 -1.62 -1.01
C ALA A 43 11.86 -0.88 -2.28
N LEU A 44 10.68 -0.24 -2.25
CA LEU A 44 10.22 0.61 -3.36
C LEU A 44 11.18 1.77 -3.63
N ALA A 45 11.69 2.44 -2.59
CA ALA A 45 12.67 3.50 -2.77
C ALA A 45 13.92 3.02 -3.53
N PHE A 46 14.38 1.80 -3.25
CA PHE A 46 15.48 1.17 -3.98
C PHE A 46 15.11 0.86 -5.45
N VAL A 47 13.91 0.33 -5.70
CA VAL A 47 13.43 0.08 -7.08
C VAL A 47 13.32 1.38 -7.87
N TYR A 48 12.85 2.48 -7.26
CA TYR A 48 12.83 3.80 -7.88
C TYR A 48 14.23 4.29 -8.26
N ALA A 49 15.23 4.08 -7.39
CA ALA A 49 16.61 4.45 -7.66
C ALA A 49 17.21 3.68 -8.85
N MET A 50 16.82 2.42 -9.02
CA MET A 50 17.29 1.59 -10.14
C MET A 50 16.56 1.92 -11.45
N ARG A 51 15.21 1.89 -11.43
CA ARG A 51 14.37 2.11 -12.61
C ARG A 51 13.04 2.71 -12.20
N PHE A 52 12.90 4.01 -12.44
CA PHE A 52 11.68 4.77 -12.14
C PHE A 52 10.40 4.09 -12.64
N GLN A 53 10.38 3.61 -13.89
CA GLN A 53 9.20 2.97 -14.47
C GLN A 53 8.78 1.69 -13.70
N LEU A 54 9.74 0.86 -13.28
CA LEU A 54 9.46 -0.32 -12.46
C LEU A 54 9.01 0.08 -11.05
N GLY A 55 9.59 1.15 -10.50
CA GLY A 55 9.19 1.73 -9.23
C GLY A 55 7.71 2.12 -9.23
N VAL A 56 7.24 2.81 -10.26
CA VAL A 56 5.82 3.20 -10.42
C VAL A 56 4.90 1.97 -10.42
N TRP A 57 5.26 0.91 -11.16
CA TRP A 57 4.47 -0.33 -11.20
C TRP A 57 4.45 -1.08 -9.86
N ALA A 58 5.59 -1.16 -9.19
CA ALA A 58 5.68 -1.81 -7.88
C ALA A 58 4.95 -0.98 -6.81
N HIS A 59 5.00 0.35 -6.89
CA HIS A 59 4.34 1.25 -5.94
C HIS A 59 2.82 1.15 -6.07
N SER A 60 2.28 1.12 -7.29
CA SER A 60 0.84 0.92 -7.49
C SER A 60 0.38 -0.44 -6.96
N ALA A 61 1.17 -1.50 -7.17
CA ALA A 61 0.91 -2.82 -6.60
C ALA A 61 0.87 -2.81 -5.06
N VAL A 62 1.84 -2.15 -4.42
CA VAL A 62 1.87 -1.99 -2.95
C VAL A 62 0.67 -1.20 -2.45
N ALA A 63 0.30 -0.11 -3.12
CA ALA A 63 -0.87 0.69 -2.75
C ALA A 63 -2.17 -0.13 -2.83
N VAL A 64 -2.38 -0.87 -3.93
CA VAL A 64 -3.54 -1.76 -4.09
C VAL A 64 -3.56 -2.81 -2.98
N ALA A 65 -2.43 -3.47 -2.72
CA ALA A 65 -2.36 -4.49 -1.69
C ALA A 65 -2.64 -3.94 -0.27
N MET A 66 -2.14 -2.75 0.06
CA MET A 66 -2.44 -2.08 1.33
C MET A 66 -3.94 -1.81 1.49
N TRP A 67 -4.59 -1.26 0.47
CA TRP A 67 -6.03 -1.01 0.49
C TRP A 67 -6.85 -2.28 0.57
N SER A 68 -6.51 -3.32 -0.21
CA SER A 68 -7.21 -4.60 -0.16
C SER A 68 -7.09 -5.26 1.23
N ARG A 69 -5.93 -5.16 1.88
CA ARG A 69 -5.75 -5.65 3.25
C ARG A 69 -6.61 -4.87 4.24
N LEU A 70 -6.62 -3.53 4.14
CA LEU A 70 -7.45 -2.66 4.98
C LEU A 70 -8.94 -3.00 4.83
N TYR A 71 -9.42 -3.19 3.60
CA TYR A 71 -10.81 -3.60 3.36
C TYR A 71 -11.12 -4.98 3.93
N ALA A 72 -10.21 -5.95 3.79
CA ALA A 72 -10.39 -7.27 4.39
C ALA A 72 -10.52 -7.20 5.92
N ASP A 73 -9.72 -6.38 6.60
CA ASP A 73 -9.83 -6.19 8.05
C ASP A 73 -11.13 -5.45 8.44
N LEU A 74 -11.57 -4.48 7.64
CA LEU A 74 -12.86 -3.80 7.84
C LEU A 74 -14.06 -4.74 7.64
N ASP A 75 -13.99 -5.66 6.68
CA ASP A 75 -15.05 -6.63 6.42
C ASP A 75 -15.13 -7.68 7.54
N LEU A 76 -13.99 -8.11 8.08
CA LEU A 76 -13.96 -8.95 9.30
C LEU A 76 -14.61 -8.23 10.49
N LEU A 77 -14.39 -6.92 10.63
CA LEU A 77 -15.00 -6.11 11.69
C LEU A 77 -16.50 -5.93 11.50
N ARG A 78 -16.96 -5.75 10.26
CA ARG A 78 -18.40 -5.72 9.94
C ARG A 78 -19.06 -7.07 10.22
N ALA A 79 -18.36 -8.17 9.97
CA ALA A 79 -18.84 -9.51 10.25
C ALA A 79 -18.81 -9.86 11.76
N SER A 80 -17.91 -9.23 12.52
CA SER A 80 -17.92 -9.33 13.97
C SER A 80 -19.07 -8.49 14.52
N ASP A 81 -19.92 -9.10 15.34
CA ASP A 81 -21.18 -8.53 15.87
C ASP A 81 -20.91 -7.42 16.92
N LEU A 82 -20.14 -6.38 16.54
CA LEU A 82 -19.69 -5.26 17.36
C LEU A 82 -20.74 -4.14 17.44
N ALA A 83 -21.77 -4.17 16.60
CA ALA A 83 -22.86 -3.20 16.57
C ALA A 83 -23.55 -2.96 17.94
N PRO A 84 -23.74 -3.95 18.84
CA PRO A 84 -24.32 -3.71 20.16
C PRO A 84 -23.32 -3.20 21.21
N ARG A 85 -22.01 -3.17 20.94
CA ARG A 85 -20.97 -2.87 21.95
C ARG A 85 -20.63 -1.39 22.11
N GLY A 86 -21.26 -0.51 21.32
CA GLY A 86 -21.18 0.95 21.46
C GLY A 86 -19.92 1.58 20.84
N ALA A 87 -19.97 2.90 20.63
CA ALA A 87 -18.96 3.68 19.92
C ALA A 87 -17.56 3.69 20.59
N ALA A 88 -17.51 3.53 21.92
CA ALA A 88 -16.24 3.49 22.67
C ALA A 88 -15.43 2.22 22.38
N VAL A 89 -16.10 1.06 22.27
CA VAL A 89 -15.46 -0.21 21.86
C VAL A 89 -15.03 -0.12 20.40
N TYR A 90 -15.79 0.58 19.55
CA TYR A 90 -15.41 0.84 18.17
C TYR A 90 -14.16 1.72 18.05
N ALA A 91 -14.03 2.76 18.88
CA ALA A 91 -12.87 3.64 18.93
C ALA A 91 -11.61 2.93 19.45
N ASP A 92 -11.74 2.14 20.52
CA ASP A 92 -10.66 1.29 21.03
C ASP A 92 -10.28 0.21 20.01
N TYR A 93 -11.23 -0.34 19.24
CA TYR A 93 -10.90 -1.27 18.15
C TYR A 93 -10.17 -0.60 17.00
N LEU A 94 -10.61 0.59 16.54
CA LEU A 94 -9.93 1.35 15.48
C LEU A 94 -8.50 1.75 15.88
N GLY A 95 -8.29 2.09 17.16
CA GLY A 95 -6.99 2.40 17.73
C GLY A 95 -6.11 1.17 17.97
N ALA A 96 -6.64 0.12 18.60
CA ALA A 96 -5.87 -1.05 19.03
C ALA A 96 -5.58 -2.05 17.89
N TRP A 97 -6.43 -2.12 16.85
CA TRP A 97 -6.23 -3.03 15.72
C TRP A 97 -5.41 -2.44 14.57
N ASN A 98 -4.77 -1.28 14.77
CA ASN A 98 -3.81 -0.69 13.82
C ASN A 98 -4.43 -0.27 12.48
N LEU A 99 -5.75 -0.10 12.43
CA LEU A 99 -6.45 0.33 11.22
C LEU A 99 -6.13 1.78 10.88
N THR A 100 -6.04 2.65 11.90
CA THR A 100 -5.65 4.05 11.71
C THR A 100 -4.23 4.18 11.14
N PRO A 101 -3.17 3.58 11.71
CA PRO A 101 -1.84 3.67 11.12
C PRO A 101 -1.74 2.97 9.75
N LEU A 102 -2.44 1.85 9.53
CA LEU A 102 -2.51 1.23 8.20
C LEU A 102 -3.19 2.13 7.17
N PHE A 103 -4.29 2.78 7.54
CA PHE A 103 -4.96 3.75 6.69
C PHE A 103 -4.05 4.93 6.37
N LEU A 104 -3.36 5.49 7.37
CA LEU A 104 -2.40 6.57 7.16
C LEU A 104 -1.28 6.14 6.21
N MET A 105 -0.74 4.93 6.36
CA MET A 105 0.27 4.39 5.44
C MET A 105 -0.28 4.19 4.03
N ALA A 106 -1.48 3.61 3.88
CA ALA A 106 -2.13 3.41 2.58
C ALA A 106 -2.42 4.74 1.87
N ALA A 107 -2.95 5.72 2.61
CA ALA A 107 -3.22 7.07 2.13
C ALA A 107 -1.92 7.78 1.74
N ALA A 108 -0.91 7.80 2.62
CA ALA A 108 0.39 8.40 2.32
C ALA A 108 1.03 7.77 1.08
N THR A 109 1.05 6.44 0.99
CA THR A 109 1.58 5.70 -0.17
C THR A 109 0.85 6.10 -1.45
N SER A 110 -0.48 6.23 -1.40
CA SER A 110 -1.30 6.64 -2.54
C SER A 110 -1.02 8.09 -2.96
N LEU A 111 -0.92 9.01 -2.00
CA LEU A 111 -0.61 10.42 -2.27
C LEU A 111 0.80 10.59 -2.84
N THR A 112 1.79 9.86 -2.32
CA THR A 112 3.15 9.84 -2.88
C THR A 112 3.15 9.33 -4.31
N PHE A 113 2.39 8.27 -4.60
CA PHE A 113 2.24 7.77 -5.97
C PHE A 113 1.68 8.85 -6.92
N VAL A 114 0.58 9.50 -6.53
CA VAL A 114 -0.04 10.59 -7.32
C VAL A 114 0.95 11.74 -7.55
N ALA A 115 1.66 12.17 -6.51
CA ALA A 115 2.66 13.23 -6.61
C ALA A 115 3.80 12.87 -7.58
N LEU A 116 4.31 11.63 -7.51
CA LEU A 116 5.37 11.14 -8.40
C LEU A 116 4.92 11.07 -9.86
N VAL A 117 3.69 10.59 -10.12
CA VAL A 117 3.12 10.55 -11.47
C VAL A 117 2.92 11.97 -12.01
N ALA A 118 2.38 12.89 -11.21
CA ALA A 118 2.19 14.28 -11.61
C ALA A 118 3.54 14.97 -11.93
N LEU A 119 4.56 14.73 -11.09
CA LEU A 119 5.91 15.24 -11.32
C LEU A 119 6.50 14.70 -12.63
N ALA A 120 6.43 13.38 -12.85
CA ALA A 120 6.94 12.75 -14.08
C ALA A 120 6.26 13.29 -15.34
N LEU A 121 4.93 13.47 -15.31
CA LEU A 121 4.18 14.07 -16.40
C LEU A 121 4.58 15.53 -16.65
N SER A 122 4.82 16.31 -15.59
CA SER A 122 5.28 17.70 -15.71
C SER A 122 6.66 17.81 -16.35
N MET A 123 7.58 16.90 -16.01
CA MET A 123 8.92 16.85 -16.58
C MET A 123 8.87 16.45 -18.06
N TYR A 124 8.06 15.44 -18.40
CA TYR A 124 7.84 15.02 -19.77
C TYR A 124 7.31 16.16 -20.65
N ARG A 125 6.33 16.92 -20.16
CA ARG A 125 5.79 18.10 -20.87
C ARG A 125 6.85 19.17 -21.13
N ARG A 126 7.69 19.48 -20.12
CA ARG A 126 8.77 20.48 -20.27
C ARG A 126 9.83 20.06 -21.29
N VAL A 127 10.23 18.78 -21.27
CA VAL A 127 11.18 18.24 -22.26
C VAL A 127 10.58 18.26 -23.66
N GLY A 128 9.29 17.90 -23.81
CA GLY A 128 8.60 17.97 -25.10
C GLY A 128 8.46 19.39 -25.65
N GLN A 129 8.34 20.40 -24.78
CA GLN A 129 8.29 21.82 -25.20
C GLN A 129 9.67 22.38 -25.56
N GLY A 130 10.73 21.96 -24.87
CA GLY A 130 12.12 22.35 -25.18
C GLY A 130 12.70 21.69 -26.43
N ALA A 131 12.09 20.62 -26.94
CA ALA A 131 12.48 19.97 -28.20
C ALA A 131 11.87 20.63 -29.45
N VAL A 132 11.01 21.64 -29.27
CA VAL A 132 10.29 22.36 -30.35
C VAL A 132 10.86 23.77 -30.59
N SER A 133 11.91 24.17 -29.85
CA SER A 133 12.68 25.41 -30.06
C SER A 133 13.99 25.14 -30.79
#